data_AF-A0A127B7T3-F1
#
_entry.id   AF-A0A127B7T3-F1
#
_cell.length_a   1.000
_cell.length_b   1.000
_cell.length_c   1.000
_cell.angle_alpha   90.00
_cell.angle_beta   90.00
_cell.angle_gamma   90.00
#
_symmetry.space_group_name_H-M   'P 1'
#
loop_
_entity.id
_entity.type
_entity.pdbx_description
1 polymer ?
#
loop_
_entity_poly.entity_id
_entity_poly.type
_entity_poly.pdbx_seq_one_letter_code
_entity_poly.pdbx_strand_id
1 'polypeptide(L)' 'MVKTITISDDVYEELVRIKGNRSFSELLRDLLRERKGNIDILKHICGIFSEEEYEETKKKLKEIEEEFEKWGQSLIRT' A
#
# COMPACT_ATOMS: atom_id res chain seq x y z
N MET A 1 -17.71 -28.48 3.58
CA MET A 1 -18.21 -28.14 4.93
C MET A 1 -18.07 -26.64 5.12
N VAL A 2 -19.14 -25.95 5.54
CA VAL A 2 -19.08 -24.53 5.86
C VAL A 2 -18.55 -24.36 7.29
N LYS A 3 -17.69 -23.36 7.50
CA LYS A 3 -17.17 -22.98 8.82
C LYS A 3 -17.42 -21.49 9.01
N THR A 4 -17.95 -21.11 10.17
CA THR A 4 -18.16 -19.71 10.52
C THR A 4 -16.94 -19.20 11.26
N ILE A 5 -16.43 -18.04 10.83
CA ILE A 5 -15.41 -17.28 11.53
C ILE A 5 -15.99 -15.92 11.87
N THR A 6 -15.60 -15.38 13.02
CA THR A 6 -15.99 -14.04 13.46
C THR A 6 -14.77 -13.14 13.34
N ILE A 7 -14.96 -11.98 12.74
CA ILE A 7 -13.92 -10.97 12.50
C ILE A 7 -14.46 -9.62 12.96
N SER A 8 -13.57 -8.68 13.23
CA SER A 8 -13.94 -7.30 13.53
C SER A 8 -14.49 -6.58 12.29
N ASP A 9 -15.31 -5.57 12.53
CA ASP A 9 -16.03 -4.85 11.46
C ASP A 9 -15.07 -4.15 10.48
N ASP A 10 -13.95 -3.60 10.97
CA ASP A 10 -12.90 -2.98 10.15
C ASP A 10 -12.29 -3.98 9.14
N VAL A 11 -11.97 -5.19 9.60
CA VAL A 11 -11.44 -6.27 8.75
C VAL A 11 -12.49 -6.73 7.73
N TYR A 12 -13.76 -6.77 8.13
CA TYR A 12 -14.85 -7.10 7.21
C TYR A 12 -14.94 -6.08 6.07
N GLU A 13 -14.94 -4.79 6.40
CA GLU A 13 -15.01 -3.70 5.41
C GLU A 13 -13.84 -3.73 4.42
N GLU A 14 -12.62 -4.00 4.91
CA GLU A 14 -11.46 -4.17 4.02
C GLU A 14 -11.62 -5.36 3.08
N LEU A 15 -12.06 -6.50 3.59
CA LEU A 15 -12.29 -7.69 2.75
C LEU A 15 -13.41 -7.46 1.74
N VAL A 16 -14.45 -6.70 2.07
CA VAL A 16 -15.52 -6.31 1.14
C VAL A 16 -14.95 -5.47 0.00
N ARG A 17 -14.12 -4.47 0.31
CA ARG A 17 -13.46 -3.62 -0.70
C ARG A 17 -12.59 -4.44 -1.67
N ILE A 18 -11.81 -5.40 -1.14
CA ILE A 18 -10.90 -6.23 -1.94
C ILE A 18 -11.64 -7.31 -2.74
N LYS A 19 -12.71 -7.86 -2.18
CA LYS A 19 -13.52 -8.93 -2.80
C LYS A 19 -14.20 -8.45 -4.07
N GLY A 20 -14.76 -7.24 -4.07
CA GLY A 20 -15.61 -6.74 -5.15
C GLY A 20 -16.74 -7.73 -5.46
N ASN A 21 -16.81 -8.20 -6.72
CA ASN A 21 -17.83 -9.14 -7.18
C ASN A 21 -17.54 -10.63 -6.89
N ARG A 22 -16.36 -10.98 -6.36
CA ARG A 22 -15.97 -12.38 -6.08
C ARG A 22 -16.62 -12.91 -4.80
N SER A 23 -16.49 -14.20 -4.49
CA SER A 23 -16.87 -14.74 -3.17
C SER A 23 -15.73 -14.58 -2.15
N PHE A 24 -16.06 -14.50 -0.85
CA PHE A 24 -15.05 -14.49 0.22
C PHE A 24 -14.19 -15.75 0.21
N SER A 25 -14.78 -16.91 -0.12
CA SER A 25 -14.06 -18.18 -0.20
C SER A 25 -13.02 -18.21 -1.31
N GLU A 26 -13.28 -17.55 -2.44
CA GLU A 26 -12.31 -17.39 -3.53
C GLU A 26 -11.19 -16.44 -3.11
N LEU A 27 -11.55 -15.27 -2.57
CA LEU A 27 -10.56 -14.30 -2.08
C LEU A 27 -9.62 -14.93 -1.04
N LEU A 28 -10.18 -15.63 -0.03
CA LEU A 28 -9.38 -16.29 1.00
C LEU A 28 -8.53 -17.42 0.44
N ARG A 29 -9.01 -18.14 -0.58
CA ARG A 29 -8.26 -19.20 -1.25
C ARG A 29 -7.08 -18.64 -2.03
N ASP A 30 -7.26 -17.52 -2.72
CA ASP A 30 -6.20 -16.81 -3.44
C ASP A 30 -5.15 -16.30 -2.45
N LEU A 31 -5.57 -15.62 -1.37
CA LEU A 31 -4.68 -15.16 -0.30
C LEU A 31 -3.90 -16.32 0.35
N LEU A 32 -4.53 -17.48 0.55
CA LEU A 32 -3.86 -18.67 1.09
C LEU A 32 -2.94 -19.37 0.08
N ARG A 33 -3.21 -19.28 -1.22
CA ARG A 33 -2.34 -19.80 -2.29
C ARG A 33 -1.14 -18.89 -2.52
N GLU A 34 -1.35 -17.58 -2.49
CA GLU A 34 -0.34 -16.55 -2.64
C GLU A 34 0.60 -16.45 -1.43
N ARG A 35 0.25 -17.02 -0.26
CA ARG A 35 1.19 -17.18 0.88
C ARG A 35 2.46 -17.97 0.56
N LYS A 36 2.54 -18.68 -0.57
CA LYS A 36 3.82 -19.27 -1.05
C LYS A 36 4.76 -18.25 -1.71
N GLY A 37 4.33 -17.02 -1.94
CA GLY A 37 5.08 -15.97 -2.62
C GLY A 37 4.80 -14.59 -2.04
N ASN A 38 5.13 -14.38 -0.76
CA ASN A 38 4.95 -13.12 -0.01
C ASN A 38 5.45 -11.84 -0.72
N ILE A 39 6.24 -11.95 -1.79
CA ILE A 39 6.80 -10.84 -2.54
C ILE A 39 5.77 -10.17 -3.46
N ASP A 40 4.87 -10.93 -4.09
CA ASP A 40 3.97 -10.36 -5.10
C ASP A 40 2.78 -9.64 -4.48
N ILE A 41 2.26 -10.14 -3.34
CA ILE A 41 1.26 -9.41 -2.54
C ILE A 41 1.86 -8.13 -1.96
N LEU A 42 3.12 -8.15 -1.48
CA LEU A 42 3.78 -6.93 -0.99
C LEU A 42 4.01 -5.91 -2.11
N LYS A 43 4.30 -6.35 -3.34
CA LYS A 43 4.35 -5.46 -4.51
C LYS A 43 2.99 -4.91 -4.90
N HIS A 44 1.93 -5.68 -4.75
CA HIS A 44 0.58 -5.25 -5.08
C HIS A 44 -0.02 -4.32 -4.01
N ILE A 45 0.28 -4.56 -2.74
CA ILE A 45 -0.15 -3.74 -1.59
C ILE A 45 0.72 -2.48 -1.44
N CYS A 46 2.04 -2.56 -1.67
CA CYS A 46 2.92 -1.38 -1.71
C CYS A 46 2.93 -0.67 -3.06
N GLY A 47 2.15 -1.14 -4.05
CA GLY A 47 1.96 -0.51 -5.36
C GLY A 47 1.05 0.72 -5.30
N ILE A 48 1.30 1.64 -4.36
CA ILE A 48 0.62 2.94 -4.29
C ILE A 48 1.02 3.81 -5.49
N PHE A 49 2.21 3.58 -6.06
CA PHE A 49 2.73 4.26 -7.23
C PHE A 49 3.19 3.26 -8.30
N SER A 50 2.79 3.48 -9.54
CA SER A 50 3.47 2.96 -10.73
C SER A 50 4.93 3.42 -10.77
N GLU A 51 5.77 2.79 -11.58
CA GLU A 51 7.19 3.16 -11.71
C GLU A 51 7.38 4.63 -12.13
N GLU A 52 6.47 5.13 -12.97
CA GLU A 52 6.43 6.52 -13.40
C GLU A 52 6.04 7.45 -12.24
N GLU A 53 4.99 7.11 -11.49
CA GLU A 53 4.57 7.88 -10.31
C GLU A 53 5.62 7.84 -9.18
N TYR A 54 6.37 6.73 -9.06
CA TYR A 54 7.44 6.57 -8.09
C TYR A 54 8.61 7.50 -8.41
N GLU A 55 9.08 7.50 -9.65
CA GLU A 55 10.17 8.41 -10.06
C GLU A 55 9.74 9.87 -10.02
N GLU A 56 8.47 10.19 -10.35
CA GLU A 56 7.94 11.55 -10.21
C GLU A 56 7.89 11.99 -8.73
N THR A 57 7.38 11.13 -7.85
CA THR A 57 7.26 11.41 -6.41
C THR A 57 8.64 11.57 -5.77
N LYS A 58 9.60 10.71 -6.15
CA LYS A 58 10.99 10.77 -5.71
C LYS A 58 11.67 12.06 -6.16
N LYS A 59 11.41 12.53 -7.38
CA LYS A 59 11.91 13.83 -7.86
C LYS A 59 11.35 14.99 -7.04
N LYS A 60 10.04 15.01 -6.80
CA LYS A 60 9.38 16.05 -5.98
C LYS A 60 9.91 16.09 -4.54
N LEU A 61 10.16 14.92 -3.93
CA LEU A 61 10.76 14.82 -2.60
C LEU A 61 12.14 15.48 -2.55
N LYS A 62 12.98 15.21 -3.55
CA LYS A 62 14.33 15.79 -3.61
C LYS A 62 14.30 17.31 -3.76
N GLU A 63 13.39 17.84 -4.58
CA GLU A 63 13.20 19.29 -4.71
C GLU A 63 12.78 19.93 -3.37
N ILE A 64 11.90 19.27 -2.62
CA ILE A 64 11.48 19.73 -1.29
C ILE A 64 12.66 19.71 -0.30
N GLU A 65 13.47 18.65 -0.30
CA GLU A 65 14.66 18.55 0.56
C GLU A 65 15.65 19.68 0.26
N GLU A 66 15.92 19.97 -1.01
CA GLU A 66 16.81 21.05 -1.42
C GLU A 66 16.28 22.43 -1.01
N GLU A 67 14.98 22.69 -1.16
CA GLU A 67 14.36 23.94 -0.70
C GLU A 67 14.38 24.06 0.84
N PHE A 68 14.17 22.96 1.55
CA PHE A 68 14.23 22.93 3.01
C PHE A 68 15.64 23.20 3.52
N GLU A 69 16.66 22.67 2.84
CA GLU A 69 18.06 22.92 3.18
C GLU A 69 18.47 24.38 2.89
N LYS A 70 18.04 24.94 1.76
CA LYS A 70 18.23 26.39 1.48
C LYS A 70 17.55 27.25 2.53
N TRP A 71 16.32 26.90 2.91
CA TRP A 71 15.59 27.60 3.97
C TRP A 71 16.35 27.53 5.31
N GLY A 72 16.80 26.35 5.72
CA GLY A 72 17.63 26.17 6.93
C GLY A 72 18.91 27.01 6.90
N GLN A 73 19.62 27.05 5.77
CA GLN A 73 20.81 27.88 5.61
C GLN A 73 20.50 29.39 5.65
N SER A 74 19.33 29.81 5.15
CA SER A 74 18.89 31.21 5.23
C SER A 74 18.63 31.68 6.66
N LEU A 75 18.17 30.77 7.53
CA LEU A 75 17.92 31.05 8.95
C LEU A 75 19.21 31.18 9.77
N ILE A 76 20.28 30.50 9.36
CA ILE A 76 21.60 30.55 10.04
C ILE A 76 22.40 31.81 9.62
N ARG A 77 22.01 32.46 8.52
CA ARG A 77 22.69 33.64 7.95
C ARG A 77 22.16 35.00 8.44
N THR A 78 21.20 35.01 9.37
CA THR A 78 20.68 36.21 10.07
C THR A 78 21.27 36.27 11.47
#